data_AF-A0A4S4FVU9-F1
#
_entry.id   AF-A0A4S4FVU9-F1
#
_cell.length_a   1.000
_cell.length_b   1.000
_cell.length_c   1.000
_cell.angle_alpha   90.00
_cell.angle_beta   90.00
_cell.angle_gamma   90.00
#
_symmetry.space_group_name_H-M   'P 1'
#
loop_
_entity.id
_entity.type
_entity.pdbx_description
1 polymer ?
#
loop_
_entity_poly.entity_id
_entity_poly.type
_entity_poly.pdbx_seq_one_letter_code
_entity_poly.pdbx_strand_id
1 'polypeptide(L)'
;MTTSTEHDAPPRTRAGSYAFATVRLAVSLAVAGAIIATFFDTAARGPINPFNFFGFFTMQSNIIAATVLVLAALATFSGRGQSSALQLARGFATTYIVIVGIVYNTLLAGLEGGVSLAWANWVLHVFFPLYAALDWIVFGDRYRLPWSRLWVVTVYPLVWLVVVIIRGATDGWVPYPFLDPAQGYGVVAIYCIAIFVLTVLVASAVFAISRIRILRSGSGLGPPEEA
;
A
#
# COMPACT_ATOMS: atom_id res chain seq x y z
N MET A 1 -18.58 -36.65 41.97
CA MET A 1 -18.49 -35.19 42.11
C MET A 1 -17.04 -34.81 41.85
N THR A 2 -16.69 -34.59 40.59
CA THR A 2 -15.32 -34.27 40.13
C THR A 2 -15.38 -32.92 39.45
N THR A 3 -14.90 -31.90 40.14
CA THR A 3 -14.75 -30.54 39.62
C THR A 3 -13.60 -30.51 38.61
N SER A 4 -13.91 -30.49 37.32
CA SER A 4 -12.95 -30.13 36.29
C SER A 4 -12.55 -28.67 36.49
N THR A 5 -11.28 -28.46 36.84
CA THR A 5 -10.66 -27.13 36.79
C THR A 5 -10.52 -26.73 35.33
N GLU A 6 -11.47 -25.93 34.86
CA GLU A 6 -11.36 -25.18 33.61
C GLU A 6 -10.15 -24.25 33.75
N HIS A 7 -9.08 -24.57 33.02
CA HIS A 7 -7.89 -23.74 32.97
C HIS A 7 -8.23 -22.51 32.12
N ASP A 8 -8.80 -21.50 32.77
CA ASP A 8 -9.08 -20.18 32.20
C ASP A 8 -7.75 -19.57 31.74
N ALA A 9 -7.49 -19.67 30.44
CA ALA A 9 -6.37 -18.99 29.82
C ALA A 9 -6.56 -17.47 30.01
N PRO A 10 -5.51 -16.70 30.38
CA PRO A 10 -5.66 -15.29 30.67
C PRO A 10 -6.23 -14.53 29.46
N PRO A 11 -7.14 -13.56 29.67
CA PRO A 11 -7.74 -12.79 28.59
C PRO A 11 -6.64 -12.08 27.79
N ARG A 12 -6.51 -12.46 26.51
CA ARG A 12 -5.53 -11.89 25.60
C ARG A 12 -5.73 -10.37 25.51
N THR A 13 -4.70 -9.58 25.82
CA THR A 13 -4.87 -8.16 26.15
C THR A 13 -5.18 -7.31 24.91
N ARG A 14 -6.34 -6.63 24.92
CA ARG A 14 -6.75 -5.63 23.91
C ARG A 14 -5.72 -4.51 23.69
N ALA A 15 -4.84 -4.28 24.67
CA ALA A 15 -3.80 -3.26 24.66
C ALA A 15 -2.81 -3.42 23.48
N GLY A 16 -2.38 -4.64 23.14
CA GLY A 16 -1.44 -4.88 22.04
C GLY A 16 -2.03 -4.52 20.68
N SER A 17 -3.29 -4.88 20.44
CA SER A 17 -4.00 -4.54 19.20
C SER A 17 -4.22 -3.04 19.03
N TYR A 18 -4.50 -2.33 20.13
CA TYR A 18 -4.65 -0.87 20.09
C TYR A 18 -3.33 -0.15 19.85
N ALA A 19 -2.20 -0.64 20.37
CA ALA A 19 -0.90 -0.07 20.04
C ALA A 19 -0.62 -0.12 18.53
N PHE A 20 -0.90 -1.25 17.86
CA PHE A 20 -0.72 -1.37 16.41
C PHE A 20 -1.66 -0.48 15.61
N ALA A 21 -2.93 -0.40 16.02
CA ALA A 21 -3.90 0.51 15.41
C ALA A 21 -3.45 1.98 15.53
N THR A 22 -2.90 2.38 16.68
CA THR A 22 -2.35 3.72 16.89
C THR A 22 -1.15 4.00 16.00
N VAL A 23 -0.23 3.05 15.84
CA VAL A 23 0.92 3.19 14.92
C VAL A 23 0.45 3.35 13.48
N ARG A 24 -0.50 2.52 13.02
CA ARG A 24 -1.09 2.63 11.68
C ARG A 24 -1.70 4.00 11.43
N LEU A 25 -2.43 4.53 12.42
CA LEU A 25 -3.03 5.86 12.33
C LEU A 25 -1.95 6.95 12.28
N ALA A 26 -0.94 6.90 13.15
CA ALA A 26 0.15 7.87 13.18
C ALA A 26 0.95 7.89 11.87
N VAL A 27 1.27 6.71 11.32
CA VAL A 27 1.96 6.60 10.02
C VAL A 27 1.08 7.14 8.89
N SER A 28 -0.22 6.82 8.88
CA SER A 28 -1.13 7.32 7.85
C SER A 28 -1.26 8.85 7.90
N LEU A 29 -1.27 9.45 9.09
CA LEU A 29 -1.25 10.90 9.27
C LEU A 29 0.07 11.52 8.79
N ALA A 30 1.22 10.88 9.04
CA ALA A 30 2.51 11.34 8.54
C ALA A 30 2.57 11.30 7.00
N VAL A 31 2.03 10.25 6.37
CA VAL A 31 1.91 10.14 4.91
C VAL A 31 0.99 11.22 4.34
N ALA A 32 -0.17 11.44 4.96
CA ALA A 32 -1.06 12.53 4.56
C ALA A 32 -0.36 13.90 4.67
N GLY A 33 0.37 14.13 5.75
CA GLY A 33 1.20 15.34 5.93
C GLY A 33 2.26 15.49 4.84
N ALA A 34 2.94 14.42 4.46
CA ALA A 34 3.92 14.42 3.37
C ALA A 34 3.28 14.75 2.01
N ILE A 35 2.11 14.19 1.70
CA ILE A 35 1.35 14.51 0.46
C ILE A 35 0.93 15.98 0.46
N ILE A 36 0.34 16.46 1.56
CA ILE A 36 -0.12 17.84 1.70
C ILE A 36 1.04 18.82 1.55
N ALA A 37 2.16 18.57 2.24
CA ALA A 37 3.34 19.40 2.14
C ALA A 37 3.91 19.41 0.71
N THR A 38 3.94 18.24 0.05
CA THR A 38 4.39 18.15 -1.35
C THR A 38 3.47 18.94 -2.29
N PHE A 39 2.16 18.92 -2.06
CA PHE A 39 1.19 19.69 -2.85
C PHE A 39 1.44 21.20 -2.71
N PHE A 40 1.57 21.69 -1.47
CA PHE A 40 1.80 23.12 -1.22
C PHE A 40 3.18 23.59 -1.71
N ASP A 41 4.23 22.78 -1.54
CA ASP A 41 5.56 23.08 -2.07
C ASP A 41 5.57 23.14 -3.61
N THR A 42 4.81 22.27 -4.27
CA THR A 42 4.65 22.30 -5.72
C THR A 42 3.88 23.55 -6.16
N ALA A 43 2.78 23.86 -5.47
CA ALA A 43 1.95 25.03 -5.77
C ALA A 43 2.67 26.36 -5.51
N ALA A 44 3.62 26.39 -4.57
CA ALA A 44 4.43 27.58 -4.28
C ALA A 44 5.46 27.90 -5.37
N ARG A 45 5.85 26.91 -6.19
CA ARG A 45 6.83 27.04 -7.27
C ARG A 45 6.20 27.35 -8.63
N GLY A 46 4.88 27.26 -8.76
CA GLY A 46 4.15 27.59 -9.97
C GLY A 46 2.75 26.99 -10.04
N PRO A 47 2.02 27.23 -11.14
CA PRO A 47 0.69 26.66 -11.35
C PRO A 47 0.72 25.13 -11.28
N ILE A 48 -0.18 24.57 -10.46
CA ILE A 48 -0.32 23.13 -10.31
C ILE A 48 -1.51 22.63 -11.13
N ASN A 49 -1.32 21.56 -11.89
CA ASN A 49 -2.42 20.77 -12.43
C ASN A 49 -2.72 19.61 -11.45
N PRO A 50 -3.86 19.62 -10.74
CA PRO A 50 -4.19 18.57 -9.78
C PRO A 50 -4.27 17.18 -10.41
N PHE A 51 -4.69 17.07 -11.68
CA PHE A 51 -4.72 15.79 -12.39
C PHE A 51 -3.32 15.25 -12.68
N ASN A 52 -2.33 16.12 -12.83
CA ASN A 52 -0.93 15.69 -12.95
C ASN A 52 -0.41 15.26 -11.58
N PHE A 53 -0.62 16.10 -10.55
CA PHE A 53 -0.14 15.82 -9.20
C PHE A 53 -0.70 14.51 -8.64
N PHE A 54 -2.03 14.36 -8.63
CA PHE A 54 -2.68 13.12 -8.19
C PHE A 54 -2.65 12.03 -9.25
N GLY A 55 -2.18 12.33 -10.46
CA GLY A 55 -1.99 11.36 -11.53
C GLY A 55 -0.82 10.40 -11.28
N PHE A 56 0.18 10.78 -10.46
CA PHE A 56 1.31 9.89 -10.17
C PHE A 56 0.86 8.62 -9.45
N PHE A 57 1.35 7.45 -9.90
CA PHE A 57 1.09 6.18 -9.23
C PHE A 57 1.54 6.21 -7.76
N THR A 58 2.64 6.91 -7.47
CA THR A 58 3.13 7.19 -6.13
C THR A 58 2.06 7.84 -5.26
N MET A 59 1.46 8.94 -5.72
CA MET A 59 0.47 9.68 -4.93
C MET A 59 -0.77 8.83 -4.68
N GLN A 60 -1.31 8.19 -5.73
CA GLN A 60 -2.51 7.38 -5.57
C GLN A 60 -2.26 6.16 -4.67
N SER A 61 -1.12 5.47 -4.82
CA SER A 61 -0.77 4.31 -3.99
C SER A 61 -0.53 4.67 -2.53
N ASN A 62 0.10 5.82 -2.25
CA ASN A 62 0.25 6.34 -0.89
C ASN A 62 -1.11 6.65 -0.26
N ILE A 63 -2.01 7.30 -0.99
CA ILE A 63 -3.38 7.59 -0.53
C ILE A 63 -4.13 6.29 -0.24
N ILE A 64 -4.15 5.34 -1.18
CA ILE A 64 -4.82 4.05 -1.02
C ILE A 64 -4.30 3.32 0.22
N ALA A 65 -2.97 3.21 0.37
CA ALA A 65 -2.38 2.50 1.50
C ALA A 65 -2.66 3.19 2.83
N ALA A 66 -2.53 4.51 2.91
CA ALA A 66 -2.85 5.27 4.13
C ALA A 66 -4.33 5.11 4.49
N THR A 67 -5.25 5.23 3.53
CA THR A 67 -6.69 5.02 3.76
C THR A 67 -6.98 3.61 4.27
N VAL A 68 -6.41 2.58 3.65
CA VAL A 68 -6.64 1.20 4.07
C VAL A 68 -6.11 0.94 5.48
N LEU A 69 -4.95 1.51 5.85
CA LEU A 69 -4.41 1.39 7.21
C LEU A 69 -5.26 2.14 8.24
N VAL A 70 -5.81 3.31 7.90
CA VAL A 70 -6.80 4.02 8.74
C VAL A 70 -8.03 3.13 8.95
N LEU A 71 -8.60 2.55 7.89
CA LEU A 71 -9.76 1.66 8.01
C LEU A 71 -9.46 0.43 8.87
N ALA A 72 -8.28 -0.16 8.74
CA ALA A 72 -7.82 -1.28 9.58
C ALA A 72 -7.66 -0.87 11.06
N ALA A 73 -7.12 0.32 11.33
CA ALA A 73 -7.00 0.87 12.68
C ALA A 73 -8.38 1.13 13.29
N LEU A 74 -9.29 1.76 12.55
CA LEU A 74 -10.67 2.04 12.99
C LEU A 74 -11.47 0.77 13.28
N ALA A 75 -11.33 -0.27 12.46
CA ALA A 75 -11.93 -1.58 12.74
C ALA A 75 -11.45 -2.12 14.09
N THR A 76 -10.14 -2.05 14.33
CA THR A 76 -9.50 -2.50 15.57
C THR A 76 -10.00 -1.70 16.78
N PHE A 77 -10.04 -0.36 16.71
CA PHE A 77 -10.55 0.50 17.79
C PHE A 77 -12.04 0.28 18.08
N SER A 78 -12.82 -0.10 17.06
CA SER A 78 -14.24 -0.45 17.21
C SER A 78 -14.46 -1.83 17.83
N GLY A 79 -13.39 -2.55 18.16
CA GLY A 79 -13.46 -3.94 18.63
C GLY A 79 -13.91 -4.94 17.56
N ARG A 80 -13.92 -4.52 16.28
CA ARG A 80 -14.36 -5.34 15.14
C ARG A 80 -13.15 -6.01 14.48
N GLY A 81 -13.36 -7.23 13.98
CA GLY A 81 -12.41 -7.85 13.05
C GLY A 81 -12.39 -7.09 11.71
N GLN A 82 -11.27 -7.18 10.99
CA GLN A 82 -11.20 -6.65 9.63
C GLN A 82 -11.99 -7.55 8.66
N SER A 83 -12.88 -6.97 7.85
CA SER A 83 -13.63 -7.72 6.85
C SER A 83 -12.68 -8.34 5.80
N SER A 84 -13.12 -9.42 5.14
CA SER A 84 -12.35 -10.04 4.06
C SER A 84 -11.99 -9.04 2.96
N ALA A 85 -12.91 -8.13 2.63
CA ALA A 85 -12.67 -7.09 1.63
C ALA A 85 -11.57 -6.11 2.06
N LEU A 86 -11.59 -5.66 3.32
CA LEU A 86 -10.57 -4.74 3.86
C LEU A 86 -9.20 -5.40 3.91
N GLN A 87 -9.14 -6.66 4.32
CA GLN A 87 -7.89 -7.41 4.37
C GLN A 87 -7.32 -7.68 2.96
N LEU A 88 -8.18 -7.96 1.97
CA LEU A 88 -7.76 -8.08 0.57
C LEU A 88 -7.24 -6.74 0.04
N ALA A 89 -7.96 -5.64 0.31
CA ALA A 89 -7.53 -4.29 -0.04
C ALA A 89 -6.18 -3.94 0.61
N ARG A 90 -5.93 -4.37 1.85
CA ARG A 90 -4.65 -4.20 2.55
C ARG A 90 -3.52 -4.95 1.87
N GLY A 91 -3.77 -6.16 1.38
CA GLY A 91 -2.80 -6.90 0.54
C GLY A 91 -2.48 -6.17 -0.77
N PHE A 92 -3.49 -5.65 -1.46
CA PHE A 92 -3.29 -4.88 -2.69
C PHE A 92 -2.52 -3.58 -2.44
N ALA A 93 -2.93 -2.81 -1.43
CA ALA A 93 -2.26 -1.58 -1.03
C ALA A 93 -0.79 -1.80 -0.66
N THR A 94 -0.50 -2.87 0.10
CA THR A 94 0.87 -3.28 0.45
C THR A 94 1.67 -3.59 -0.82
N THR A 95 1.07 -4.29 -1.78
CA THR A 95 1.71 -4.59 -3.06
C THR A 95 2.11 -3.31 -3.79
N TYR A 96 1.16 -2.38 -3.95
CA TYR A 96 1.40 -1.12 -4.68
C TYR A 96 2.47 -0.27 -4.02
N ILE A 97 2.41 -0.09 -2.70
CA ILE A 97 3.36 0.77 -2.00
C ILE A 97 4.77 0.16 -1.95
N VAL A 98 4.90 -1.17 -1.91
CA VAL A 98 6.21 -1.85 -2.04
C VAL A 98 6.78 -1.65 -3.44
N ILE A 99 5.97 -1.74 -4.49
CA ILE A 99 6.40 -1.46 -5.87
C ILE A 99 6.87 -0.01 -5.98
N VAL A 100 6.15 0.96 -5.40
CA VAL A 100 6.58 2.36 -5.34
C VAL A 100 7.97 2.48 -4.72
N GLY A 101 8.21 1.82 -3.59
CA GLY A 101 9.53 1.81 -2.95
C GLY A 101 10.62 1.22 -3.84
N ILE A 102 10.38 0.07 -4.47
CA ILE A 102 11.36 -0.59 -5.34
C ILE A 102 11.65 0.27 -6.58
N VAL A 103 10.61 0.67 -7.31
CA VAL A 103 10.75 1.45 -8.56
C VAL A 103 11.42 2.78 -8.29
N TYR A 104 11.07 3.47 -7.20
CA TYR A 104 11.74 4.73 -6.85
C TYR A 104 13.23 4.53 -6.62
N ASN A 105 13.60 3.62 -5.70
CA ASN A 105 14.99 3.46 -5.30
C ASN A 105 15.88 2.85 -6.40
N THR A 106 15.29 2.21 -7.42
CA THR A 106 16.05 1.59 -8.53
C THR A 106 16.05 2.42 -9.80
N LEU A 107 14.97 3.14 -10.11
CA LEU A 107 14.80 3.82 -11.40
C LEU A 107 14.71 5.35 -11.29
N LEU A 108 14.37 5.91 -10.13
CA LEU A 108 14.01 7.34 -10.01
C LEU A 108 14.85 8.12 -9.00
N ALA A 109 15.48 7.46 -8.03
CA ALA A 109 16.27 8.13 -7.00
C ALA A 109 17.40 8.96 -7.62
N GLY A 110 17.48 10.24 -7.25
CA GLY A 110 18.46 11.19 -7.79
C GLY A 110 18.06 11.83 -9.13
N LEU A 111 16.94 11.44 -9.74
CA LEU A 111 16.40 12.12 -10.92
C LEU A 111 15.56 13.33 -10.52
N GLU A 112 15.50 14.32 -11.42
CA GLU A 112 14.62 15.48 -11.29
C GLU A 112 13.15 15.12 -11.60
N GLY A 113 12.22 16.01 -11.23
CA GLY A 113 10.79 15.89 -11.58
C GLY A 113 9.92 15.12 -10.58
N GLY A 114 10.48 14.69 -9.44
CA GLY A 114 9.76 14.03 -8.35
C GLY A 114 9.34 14.95 -7.21
N VAL A 115 9.22 14.36 -6.00
CA VAL A 115 8.96 15.09 -4.76
C VAL A 115 10.24 15.82 -4.34
N SER A 116 10.22 17.15 -4.40
CA SER A 116 11.34 18.06 -4.08
C SER A 116 11.67 18.12 -2.59
N LEU A 117 10.65 18.10 -1.73
CA LEU A 117 10.83 18.13 -0.28
C LEU A 117 11.49 16.84 0.18
N ALA A 118 12.77 16.91 0.57
CA ALA A 118 13.57 15.72 0.90
C ALA A 118 12.91 14.81 1.94
N TRP A 119 12.34 15.38 3.00
CA TRP A 119 11.67 14.59 4.04
C TRP A 119 10.38 13.93 3.53
N ALA A 120 9.58 14.65 2.73
CA ALA A 120 8.33 14.11 2.18
C ALA A 120 8.64 13.02 1.14
N ASN A 121 9.65 13.26 0.31
CA ASN A 121 10.16 12.29 -0.66
C ASN A 121 10.60 11.00 0.05
N TRP A 122 11.37 11.12 1.13
CA TRP A 122 11.79 9.98 1.94
C TRP A 122 10.60 9.26 2.58
N VAL A 123 9.62 9.99 3.13
CA VAL A 123 8.40 9.39 3.69
C VAL A 123 7.65 8.56 2.65
N LEU A 124 7.38 9.14 1.47
CA LEU A 124 6.52 8.56 0.45
C LEU A 124 7.17 7.41 -0.34
N HIS A 125 8.51 7.38 -0.42
CA HIS A 125 9.24 6.40 -1.25
C HIS A 125 10.14 5.44 -0.47
N VAL A 126 10.43 5.71 0.80
CA VAL A 126 11.32 4.85 1.60
C VAL A 126 10.60 4.38 2.86
N PHE A 127 10.29 5.31 3.77
CA PHE A 127 9.72 4.95 5.07
C PHE A 127 8.39 4.22 4.95
N PHE A 128 7.44 4.78 4.20
CA PHE A 128 6.10 4.19 4.13
C PHE A 128 6.07 2.85 3.40
N PRO A 129 6.75 2.67 2.25
CA PRO A 129 6.92 1.34 1.65
C PRO A 129 7.51 0.29 2.60
N LEU A 130 8.57 0.64 3.34
CA LEU A 130 9.19 -0.27 4.31
C LEU A 130 8.25 -0.57 5.47
N TYR A 131 7.60 0.45 6.02
CA TYR A 131 6.62 0.27 7.08
C TYR A 131 5.46 -0.63 6.65
N ALA A 132 4.89 -0.42 5.47
CA ALA A 132 3.77 -1.23 4.98
C ALA A 132 4.18 -2.70 4.77
N ALA A 133 5.39 -2.96 4.28
CA ALA A 133 5.94 -4.31 4.20
C ALA A 133 6.10 -4.94 5.59
N LEU A 134 6.65 -4.19 6.54
CA LEU A 134 6.81 -4.64 7.93
C LEU A 134 5.46 -4.87 8.61
N ASP A 135 4.48 -3.98 8.44
CA ASP A 135 3.12 -4.14 8.95
C ASP A 135 2.51 -5.45 8.43
N TRP A 136 2.65 -5.68 7.13
CA TRP A 136 2.14 -6.88 6.49
C TRP A 136 2.84 -8.17 6.92
N ILE A 137 4.13 -8.13 7.26
CA ILE A 137 4.91 -9.31 7.69
C ILE A 137 4.70 -9.59 9.17
N VAL A 138 4.81 -8.56 10.02
CA VAL A 138 4.89 -8.68 11.47
C VAL A 138 3.51 -8.88 12.09
N PHE A 139 2.50 -8.12 11.66
CA PHE A 139 1.17 -8.20 12.27
C PHE A 139 0.35 -9.33 11.68
N GLY A 140 0.15 -10.39 12.47
CA GLY A 140 -0.64 -11.57 12.08
C GLY A 140 -2.16 -11.34 12.13
N ASP A 141 -2.64 -10.10 12.08
CA ASP A 141 -4.06 -9.74 11.98
C ASP A 141 -4.58 -9.86 10.53
N ARG A 142 -4.10 -10.91 9.86
CA ARG A 142 -4.39 -11.24 8.46
C ARG A 142 -4.96 -12.66 8.35
N TYR A 143 -5.92 -12.78 7.46
CA TYR A 143 -6.42 -14.05 6.95
C TYR A 143 -5.65 -14.48 5.70
N ARG A 144 -5.83 -15.75 5.32
CA ARG A 144 -5.21 -16.30 4.12
C ARG A 144 -5.86 -15.69 2.89
N LEU A 145 -5.11 -14.90 2.13
CA LEU A 145 -5.61 -14.32 0.89
C LEU A 145 -5.83 -15.43 -0.16
N PRO A 146 -7.01 -15.48 -0.81
CA PRO A 146 -7.32 -16.49 -1.81
C PRO A 146 -6.55 -16.24 -3.10
N TRP A 147 -5.75 -17.21 -3.55
CA TRP A 147 -4.96 -17.09 -4.79
C TRP A 147 -5.81 -16.82 -6.03
N SER A 148 -7.09 -17.23 -6.04
CA SER A 148 -8.06 -16.90 -7.10
C SER A 148 -8.32 -15.40 -7.26
N ARG A 149 -7.95 -14.58 -6.26
CA ARG A 149 -8.05 -13.11 -6.31
C ARG A 149 -6.73 -12.42 -6.62
N LEU A 150 -5.64 -13.16 -6.86
CA LEU A 150 -4.33 -12.57 -7.14
C LEU A 150 -4.41 -11.62 -8.35
N TRP A 151 -5.06 -12.03 -9.43
CA TRP A 151 -5.19 -11.22 -10.65
C TRP A 151 -5.85 -9.86 -10.43
N VAL A 152 -6.69 -9.70 -9.40
CA VAL A 152 -7.39 -8.43 -9.12
C VAL A 152 -6.39 -7.33 -8.75
N VAL A 153 -5.24 -7.69 -8.17
CA VAL A 153 -4.16 -6.73 -7.84
C VAL A 153 -3.62 -6.02 -9.09
N THR A 154 -3.70 -6.64 -10.28
CA THR A 154 -3.13 -6.04 -11.49
C THR A 154 -4.09 -5.05 -12.15
N VAL A 155 -5.38 -5.10 -11.80
CA VAL A 155 -6.42 -4.26 -12.42
C VAL A 155 -6.08 -2.78 -12.27
N TYR A 156 -5.73 -2.36 -11.05
CA TYR A 156 -5.49 -0.95 -10.77
C TYR A 156 -4.22 -0.40 -11.48
N PRO A 157 -3.03 -1.04 -11.39
CA PRO A 157 -1.87 -0.64 -12.17
C PRO A 157 -2.10 -0.62 -13.67
N LEU A 158 -2.87 -1.58 -14.22
CA LEU A 158 -3.17 -1.62 -15.66
C LEU A 158 -4.09 -0.47 -16.08
N VAL A 159 -5.14 -0.18 -15.30
CA VAL A 159 -6.01 0.97 -15.56
C VAL A 159 -5.21 2.28 -15.48
N TRP A 160 -4.36 2.43 -14.47
CA TRP A 160 -3.49 3.59 -14.33
C TRP A 160 -2.55 3.74 -15.55
N LEU A 161 -1.93 2.65 -16.00
CA LEU A 161 -1.05 2.65 -17.15
C LEU A 161 -1.78 3.06 -18.44
N VAL A 162 -2.98 2.52 -18.67
CA VAL A 162 -3.81 2.88 -19.82
C VAL A 162 -4.13 4.39 -19.80
N VAL A 163 -4.52 4.93 -18.64
CA VAL A 163 -4.77 6.38 -18.49
C VAL A 163 -3.52 7.19 -18.83
N VAL A 164 -2.35 6.80 -18.33
CA VAL A 164 -1.10 7.51 -18.59
C VAL A 164 -0.69 7.46 -20.06
N ILE A 165 -0.83 6.31 -20.72
CA ILE A 165 -0.53 6.17 -22.15
C ILE A 165 -1.46 7.07 -22.97
N ILE A 166 -2.76 7.08 -22.67
CA ILE A 166 -3.73 7.95 -23.34
C ILE A 166 -3.34 9.41 -23.16
N ARG A 167 -3.06 9.84 -21.93
CA ARG A 167 -2.65 11.22 -21.63
C ARG A 167 -1.35 11.59 -22.34
N GLY A 168 -0.33 10.74 -22.29
CA GLY A 168 0.90 10.93 -23.05
C GLY A 168 0.67 11.15 -24.54
N ALA A 169 -0.33 10.50 -25.13
CA ALA A 169 -0.70 10.69 -26.55
C ALA A 169 -1.61 11.90 -26.81
N THR A 170 -2.42 12.34 -25.85
CA THR A 170 -3.42 13.40 -26.06
C THR A 170 -3.00 14.78 -25.54
N ASP A 171 -2.38 14.84 -24.35
CA ASP A 171 -1.99 16.08 -23.67
C ASP A 171 -0.48 16.15 -23.36
N GLY A 172 0.28 15.10 -23.72
CA GLY A 172 1.72 15.04 -23.54
C GLY A 172 2.17 14.78 -22.11
N TRP A 173 1.24 14.53 -21.16
CA TRP A 173 1.61 14.30 -19.78
C TRP A 173 2.16 12.89 -19.56
N VAL A 174 3.44 12.81 -19.20
CA VAL A 174 4.16 11.58 -18.86
C VAL A 174 4.74 11.72 -17.45
N PRO A 175 4.28 10.93 -16.45
CA PRO A 175 4.70 11.11 -15.06
C PRO A 175 6.10 10.55 -14.75
N TYR A 176 6.65 9.68 -15.59
CA TYR A 176 7.91 9.01 -15.31
C TYR A 176 8.81 8.97 -16.55
N PRO A 177 10.12 9.23 -16.42
CA PRO A 177 11.06 9.19 -17.54
C PRO A 177 11.06 7.85 -18.28
N PHE A 178 10.91 6.72 -17.56
CA PHE A 178 10.85 5.39 -18.16
C PHE A 178 9.59 5.13 -19.00
N LEU A 179 8.59 6.03 -18.96
CA LEU A 179 7.42 6.01 -19.84
C LEU A 179 7.53 7.01 -21.00
N ASP A 180 8.61 7.77 -21.09
CA ASP A 180 8.80 8.77 -22.15
C ASP A 180 8.89 8.09 -23.52
N PRO A 181 8.06 8.44 -24.51
CA PRO A 181 8.17 7.92 -25.87
C PRO A 181 9.48 8.27 -26.59
N ALA A 182 10.21 9.30 -26.13
CA ALA A 182 11.46 9.76 -26.76
C ALA A 182 12.60 8.73 -26.74
N GLN A 183 12.59 7.79 -25.80
CA GLN A 183 13.51 6.62 -25.75
C GLN A 183 13.03 5.45 -26.63
N GLY A 184 11.86 5.58 -27.28
CA GLY A 184 11.26 4.59 -28.17
C GLY A 184 10.26 3.64 -27.48
N TYR A 185 9.14 3.36 -28.17
CA TYR A 185 8.06 2.53 -27.62
C TYR A 185 8.48 1.09 -27.27
N GLY A 186 9.51 0.54 -27.92
CA GLY A 186 10.07 -0.76 -27.55
C GLY A 186 10.68 -0.76 -26.14
N VAL A 187 11.40 0.32 -25.78
CA VAL A 187 11.99 0.49 -24.45
C VAL A 187 10.91 0.71 -23.40
N VAL A 188 9.91 1.56 -23.69
CA VAL A 188 8.75 1.77 -22.82
C VAL A 188 8.00 0.45 -22.57
N ALA A 189 7.80 -0.37 -23.60
CA ALA A 189 7.15 -1.67 -23.45
C ALA A 189 7.94 -2.61 -22.53
N ILE A 190 9.27 -2.63 -22.63
CA ILE A 190 10.13 -3.42 -21.74
C ILE A 190 9.95 -2.98 -20.28
N TYR A 191 9.97 -1.68 -19.99
CA TYR A 191 9.71 -1.18 -18.63
C TYR A 191 8.33 -1.56 -18.12
N CYS A 192 7.28 -1.38 -18.93
CA CYS A 192 5.92 -1.77 -18.57
C CYS A 192 5.81 -3.25 -18.24
N ILE A 193 6.41 -4.13 -19.05
CA ILE A 193 6.41 -5.58 -18.82
C ILE A 193 7.21 -5.92 -17.55
N ALA A 194 8.40 -5.34 -17.37
CA ALA A 194 9.23 -5.59 -16.19
C ALA A 194 8.54 -5.18 -14.89
N ILE A 195 7.92 -4.00 -14.86
CA ILE A 195 7.16 -3.51 -13.69
C ILE A 195 5.90 -4.35 -13.47
N PHE A 196 5.23 -4.81 -14.53
CA PHE A 196 4.09 -5.73 -14.41
C PHE A 196 4.51 -7.07 -13.81
N VAL A 197 5.62 -7.67 -14.26
CA VAL A 197 6.17 -8.90 -13.69
C VAL A 197 6.54 -8.68 -12.22
N LEU A 198 7.22 -7.59 -11.90
CA LEU A 198 7.53 -7.21 -10.52
C LEU A 198 6.26 -7.10 -9.68
N THR A 199 5.20 -6.51 -10.22
CA THR A 199 3.90 -6.38 -9.54
C THR A 199 3.33 -7.75 -9.18
N VAL A 200 3.32 -8.69 -10.12
CA VAL A 200 2.83 -10.05 -9.89
C VAL A 200 3.70 -10.80 -8.87
N LEU A 201 5.03 -10.64 -8.92
CA LEU A 201 5.95 -11.26 -7.97
C LEU A 201 5.74 -10.73 -6.53
N VAL A 202 5.68 -9.40 -6.36
CA VAL A 202 5.42 -8.77 -5.06
C VAL A 202 4.04 -9.17 -4.54
N ALA A 203 3.01 -9.14 -5.37
CA ALA A 203 1.68 -9.59 -5.00
C ALA A 203 1.68 -11.05 -4.53
N SER A 204 2.38 -11.92 -5.27
CA SER A 204 2.51 -13.33 -4.91
C SER A 204 3.21 -13.51 -3.56
N ALA A 205 4.26 -12.74 -3.28
CA ALA A 205 4.93 -12.74 -1.98
C ALA A 205 3.98 -12.27 -0.85
N VAL A 206 3.26 -11.17 -1.06
CA VAL A 206 2.25 -10.65 -0.11
C VAL A 206 1.19 -11.72 0.19
N PHE A 207 0.67 -12.37 -0.85
CA PHE A 207 -0.31 -13.45 -0.73
C PHE A 207 0.28 -14.66 0.01
N ALA A 208 1.51 -15.07 -0.29
CA ALA A 208 2.18 -16.15 0.41
C ALA A 208 2.36 -15.82 1.91
N ILE A 209 2.83 -14.61 2.23
CA ILE A 209 3.06 -14.12 3.61
C ILE A 209 1.76 -14.04 4.42
N SER A 210 0.59 -13.86 3.76
CA SER A 210 -0.72 -13.90 4.44
C SER A 210 -1.01 -15.24 5.13
N ARG A 211 -0.29 -16.31 4.77
CA ARG A 211 -0.41 -17.66 5.36
C ARG A 211 0.46 -17.86 6.59
N ILE A 212 1.46 -17.01 6.81
CA ILE A 212 2.40 -17.07 7.92
C ILE A 212 1.93 -16.13 9.03
N ARG A 213 2.04 -16.53 10.30
CA ARG A 213 1.69 -15.68 11.47
C ARG A 213 2.85 -15.62 12.45
N ILE A 214 3.61 -14.52 12.42
CA ILE A 214 4.76 -14.28 13.30
C ILE A 214 4.27 -13.82 14.69
N LEU A 215 3.43 -12.77 14.74
CA LEU A 215 2.76 -12.34 15.97
C LEU A 215 1.26 -12.64 15.88
N ARG A 216 0.73 -13.47 16.79
CA ARG A 216 -0.71 -13.75 16.86
C ARG A 216 -1.42 -12.58 17.55
N SER A 217 -2.20 -11.79 16.81
CA SER A 217 -3.15 -10.85 17.42
C SER A 217 -4.22 -11.66 18.15
N GLY A 218 -4.55 -11.25 19.38
CA GLY A 218 -5.39 -12.02 20.30
C GLY A 218 -6.87 -12.12 19.93
N SER A 219 -7.32 -11.56 18.80
CA SER A 219 -8.71 -11.60 18.37
C SER A 219 -9.07 -12.95 17.75
N GLY A 220 -9.46 -13.91 18.60
CA GLY A 220 -10.09 -15.18 18.20
C GLY A 220 -11.53 -15.01 17.73
N LEU A 221 -11.83 -14.04 16.87
CA LEU A 221 -13.08 -14.05 16.12
C LEU A 221 -12.79 -14.80 14.82
N GLY A 222 -13.16 -16.08 14.82
CA GLY A 222 -13.23 -16.87 13.59
C GLY A 222 -14.16 -16.20 12.57
N PRO A 223 -14.09 -16.60 11.30
CA PRO A 223 -15.08 -16.12 10.32
C PRO A 223 -16.49 -16.38 10.84
N PRO A 224 -17.48 -15.50 10.57
CA PRO A 224 -18.87 -15.84 10.84
C PRO A 224 -19.18 -17.17 10.13
N GLU A 225 -19.71 -18.12 10.88
CA GLU A 225 -20.27 -19.36 10.34
C GLU A 225 -21.31 -18.95 9.29
N GLU A 226 -21.11 -19.36 8.04
CA GLU A 226 -22.15 -19.27 7.01
C GLU A 226 -23.29 -20.20 7.44
N ALA A 227 -24.44 -19.60 7.79
CA ALA A 227 -25.73 -20.27 7.90
C ALA A 227 -26.50 -20.13 6.59
#